data_AF-A0A2N7NNJ1-F1
#
_entry.id   AF-A0A2N7NNJ1-F1
#
_cell.length_a   1.000
_cell.length_b   1.000
_cell.length_c   1.000
_cell.angle_alpha   90.00
_cell.angle_beta   90.00
_cell.angle_gamma   90.00
#
_symmetry.space_group_name_H-M   'P 1'
#
loop_
_entity.id
_entity.type
_entity.pdbx_description
1 polymer ?
#
loop_
_entity_poly.entity_id
_entity_poly.type
_entity_poly.pdbx_seq_one_letter_code
_entity_poly.pdbx_strand_id
1 'polypeptide(L)'
;MKSIENLLSESAECRNKLTLLSEEIHIKIVPLRQFNIIGLNIITDHLQLTIGLLEIEQALNGHQQLKPITKTTLMMDRKRLIKLANHTIQTSSDWMVKIFERKL
;
A
#
# COMPACT_ATOMS: atom_id res chain seq x y z
N MET A 1 -9.06 -47.82 -29.91
CA MET A 1 -8.47 -46.51 -30.27
C MET A 1 -9.56 -45.46 -30.14
N LYS A 2 -9.30 -44.32 -29.49
CA LYS A 2 -10.24 -43.18 -29.49
C LYS A 2 -10.30 -42.56 -30.89
N SER A 3 -11.48 -42.14 -31.34
CA SER A 3 -11.62 -41.42 -32.62
C SER A 3 -10.99 -40.02 -32.52
N ILE A 4 -10.62 -39.45 -33.67
CA ILE A 4 -10.08 -38.08 -33.75
C ILE A 4 -11.08 -37.07 -33.19
N GLU A 5 -12.38 -37.27 -33.43
CA GLU A 5 -13.46 -36.44 -32.89
C GLU A 5 -13.52 -36.45 -31.36
N ASN A 6 -13.32 -37.61 -30.73
CA ASN A 6 -13.27 -37.72 -29.27
C ASN A 6 -12.07 -36.95 -28.69
N LEU A 7 -10.91 -37.01 -29.36
CA LEU A 7 -9.72 -36.25 -28.95
C LEU A 7 -9.93 -34.74 -29.10
N LEU A 8 -10.61 -34.30 -30.16
CA LEU A 8 -10.95 -32.88 -30.37
C LEU A 8 -11.93 -32.36 -29.32
N SER A 9 -12.92 -33.17 -28.94
CA SER A 9 -13.89 -32.84 -27.88
C SER A 9 -13.21 -32.74 -26.50
N GLU A 10 -12.39 -33.73 -26.12
CA GLU A 10 -11.62 -33.71 -24.87
C GLU A 10 -10.67 -32.49 -24.81
N SER A 11 -10.05 -32.15 -25.94
CA SER A 11 -9.20 -30.97 -26.06
C SER A 11 -9.98 -29.66 -25.87
N ALA A 12 -11.20 -29.57 -26.42
CA ALA A 12 -12.07 -28.42 -26.23
C ALA A 12 -12.53 -28.27 -24.78
N GLU A 13 -12.91 -29.37 -24.13
CA GLU A 13 -13.30 -29.39 -22.72
C GLU A 13 -12.13 -28.96 -21.81
N CYS A 14 -10.92 -29.44 -22.11
CA CYS A 14 -9.71 -29.06 -21.38
C CYS A 14 -9.42 -27.56 -21.50
N ARG A 15 -9.52 -26.99 -22.72
CA ARG A 15 -9.38 -25.53 -22.91
C ARG A 15 -10.39 -24.74 -22.11
N ASN A 16 -11.67 -25.15 -22.11
CA ASN A 16 -12.71 -24.48 -21.34
C ASN A 16 -12.42 -24.52 -19.84
N LYS A 17 -12.00 -25.68 -19.31
CA LYS A 17 -11.60 -25.81 -17.89
C LYS A 17 -10.41 -24.93 -17.54
N LEU A 18 -9.41 -24.84 -18.42
CA LEU A 18 -8.26 -23.95 -18.21
C LEU A 18 -8.67 -22.47 -18.18
N THR A 19 -9.58 -22.05 -19.06
CA THR A 19 -10.11 -20.69 -19.04
C THR A 19 -10.81 -20.38 -17.72
N LEU A 20 -11.70 -21.26 -17.25
CA LEU A 20 -12.41 -21.08 -15.98
C LEU A 20 -11.45 -21.02 -14.79
N LEU A 21 -10.45 -21.89 -14.74
CA LEU A 21 -9.41 -21.85 -13.70
C LEU A 21 -8.61 -20.56 -13.74
N SER A 22 -8.28 -20.07 -14.93
CA SER A 22 -7.56 -18.80 -15.11
C SER A 22 -8.38 -17.61 -14.59
N GLU A 23 -9.68 -17.57 -14.87
CA GLU A 23 -10.61 -16.56 -14.37
C GLU A 23 -10.75 -16.62 -12.85
N GLU A 24 -10.89 -17.81 -12.28
CA GLU A 24 -10.98 -18.00 -10.83
C GLU A 24 -9.71 -17.54 -10.12
N ILE A 25 -8.53 -17.87 -10.66
CA ILE A 25 -7.24 -17.39 -10.16
C ILE A 25 -7.19 -15.86 -10.25
N HIS A 26 -7.63 -15.27 -11.35
CA HIS A 26 -7.63 -13.83 -11.53
C HIS A 26 -8.49 -13.13 -10.48
N ILE A 27 -9.72 -13.61 -10.26
CA ILE A 27 -10.65 -13.10 -9.25
C ILE A 27 -10.03 -13.15 -7.85
N LYS A 28 -9.29 -14.23 -7.52
CA LYS A 28 -8.61 -14.37 -6.23
C LYS A 28 -7.37 -13.49 -6.10
N ILE A 29 -6.62 -13.23 -7.18
CA ILE A 29 -5.37 -12.45 -7.15
C ILE A 29 -5.61 -10.94 -7.09
N VAL A 30 -6.65 -10.42 -7.77
CA VAL A 30 -6.95 -8.98 -7.79
C VAL A 30 -7.01 -8.35 -6.39
N PRO A 31 -7.76 -8.88 -5.41
CA PRO A 31 -7.82 -8.29 -4.08
C PRO A 31 -6.47 -8.39 -3.34
N LEU A 32 -5.67 -9.43 -3.57
CA LEU A 32 -4.31 -9.56 -3.00
C LEU A 32 -3.34 -8.51 -3.56
N ARG A 33 -3.45 -8.18 -4.85
CA ARG A 33 -2.66 -7.10 -5.45
C ARG A 33 -3.06 -5.74 -4.91
N GLN A 34 -4.36 -5.44 -4.86
CA GLN A 34 -4.87 -4.20 -4.28
C GLN A 34 -4.41 -4.06 -2.83
N PHE A 35 -4.46 -5.16 -2.08
CA PHE A 35 -3.98 -5.23 -0.71
C PHE A 35 -2.49 -4.85 -0.59
N ASN A 36 -1.63 -5.47 -1.40
CA ASN A 36 -0.20 -5.17 -1.43
C ASN A 36 0.06 -3.69 -1.77
N ILE A 37 -0.63 -3.15 -2.78
CA ILE A 37 -0.52 -1.74 -3.17
C ILE A 37 -0.88 -0.80 -2.01
N ILE A 38 -1.97 -1.07 -1.29
CA ILE A 38 -2.36 -0.24 -0.13
C ILE A 38 -1.29 -0.31 0.97
N GLY A 39 -0.77 -1.50 1.27
CA GLY A 39 0.31 -1.67 2.25
C GLY A 39 1.58 -0.89 1.88
N LEU A 40 2.00 -0.95 0.62
CA LEU A 40 3.14 -0.20 0.10
C LEU A 40 2.95 1.32 0.21
N ASN A 41 1.74 1.82 -0.09
CA ASN A 41 1.43 3.23 0.04
C ASN A 41 1.53 3.68 1.51
N ILE A 42 0.95 2.91 2.44
CA ILE A 42 1.04 3.20 3.87
C ILE A 42 2.50 3.28 4.33
N ILE A 43 3.33 2.29 3.97
CA ILE A 43 4.77 2.28 4.33
C ILE A 43 5.46 3.52 3.75
N THR A 44 5.17 3.85 2.50
CA THR A 44 5.74 5.02 1.82
C THR A 44 5.36 6.32 2.52
N ASP A 45 4.09 6.47 2.92
CA ASP A 45 3.59 7.63 3.64
C ASP A 45 4.31 7.79 4.99
N HIS A 46 4.49 6.70 5.75
CA HIS A 46 5.24 6.72 7.01
C HIS A 46 6.70 7.11 6.82
N LEU A 47 7.36 6.60 5.78
CA LEU A 47 8.74 6.93 5.46
C LEU A 47 8.89 8.41 5.10
N GLN A 48 8.01 8.94 4.24
CA GLN A 48 8.03 10.35 3.84
C GLN A 48 7.82 11.28 5.03
N LEU A 49 6.90 10.95 5.93
CA LEU A 49 6.66 11.73 7.15
C LEU A 49 7.85 11.70 8.10
N THR A 50 8.49 10.54 8.24
CA THR A 50 9.69 10.37 9.07
C THR A 50 10.85 11.22 8.53
N ILE A 51 11.11 11.14 7.22
CA ILE A 51 12.15 11.93 6.55
C ILE A 51 11.86 13.43 6.70
N GLY A 52 10.63 13.87 6.38
CA GLY A 52 10.27 15.29 6.48
C GLY A 52 10.37 15.85 7.90
N LEU A 53 10.01 15.06 8.93
CA LEU A 53 10.20 15.46 10.33
C LEU A 53 11.69 15.56 10.69
N LEU A 54 12.51 14.60 10.28
CA LEU A 54 13.96 14.63 10.52
C LEU A 54 14.62 15.84 9.85
N GLU A 55 14.26 16.15 8.61
CA GLU A 55 14.79 17.32 7.88
C GLU A 55 14.44 18.63 8.60
N ILE A 56 13.19 18.78 9.08
CA ILE A 56 12.79 19.97 9.84
C ILE A 56 13.52 20.05 11.18
N GLU A 57 13.67 18.93 11.90
CA GLU A 57 14.39 18.92 13.17
C GLU A 57 15.88 19.23 12.99
N GLN A 58 16.51 18.70 11.95
CA GLN A 58 17.88 19.05 11.59
C GLN A 58 18.02 20.53 11.25
N ALA A 59 17.09 21.10 10.46
CA ALA A 59 17.11 22.53 10.15
C ALA A 59 16.94 23.40 11.40
N LEU A 60 16.05 23.03 12.31
CA LEU A 60 15.80 23.76 13.56
C LEU A 60 16.96 23.64 14.57
N ASN A 61 17.63 22.49 14.62
CA ASN A 61 18.72 22.22 15.57
C ASN A 61 20.10 22.65 15.04
N GLY A 62 20.32 22.60 13.72
CA GLY A 62 21.61 22.83 13.08
C GLY A 62 21.91 24.30 12.74
N HIS A 63 20.90 25.17 12.71
CA HIS A 63 21.06 26.57 12.32
C HIS A 63 20.79 27.51 13.51
N GLN A 64 21.84 27.80 14.30
CA GLN A 64 21.78 28.75 15.43
C GLN A 64 21.36 30.18 15.03
N GLN A 65 21.35 30.51 13.74
CA GLN A 65 21.01 31.83 13.20
C GLN A 65 19.88 31.79 12.15
N LEU A 66 18.87 30.93 12.31
CA LEU A 66 17.65 31.08 11.50
C LEU A 66 16.99 32.43 11.75
N LYS A 67 16.63 33.14 10.68
CA LYS A 67 15.79 34.34 10.78
C LYS A 67 14.50 33.99 11.54
N PRO A 68 14.00 34.85 12.45
CA PRO A 68 12.83 34.56 13.28
C PRO A 68 11.61 34.08 12.46
N ILE A 69 11.38 34.67 11.30
CA ILE A 69 10.27 34.30 10.41
C ILE A 69 10.40 32.86 9.89
N THR A 70 11.60 32.46 9.45
CA THR A 70 11.90 31.11 8.97
C THR A 70 11.74 30.08 10.07
N LYS A 71 12.19 30.40 11.29
CA LYS A 71 12.01 29.54 12.46
C LYS A 71 10.52 29.34 12.79
N THR A 72 9.72 30.39 12.73
CA THR A 72 8.26 30.30 12.95
C THR A 72 7.60 29.42 11.88
N THR A 73 7.95 29.59 10.60
CA THR A 73 7.42 28.76 9.51
C THR A 73 7.77 27.28 9.71
N LEU A 74 9.04 26.97 9.97
CA LEU A 74 9.48 25.58 10.23
C LEU A 74 8.80 24.96 11.45
N MET A 75 8.56 25.73 12.51
CA MET A 75 7.81 25.27 13.69
C MET A 75 6.33 25.01 13.37
N MET A 76 5.71 25.79 12.48
CA MET A 76 4.35 25.53 12.01
C MET A 76 4.29 24.28 11.14
N ASP A 77 5.25 24.10 10.23
CA ASP A 77 5.31 22.93 9.36
C ASP A 77 5.61 21.65 10.16
N ARG A 78 6.48 21.71 11.18
CA ARG A 78 6.67 20.62 12.15
C ARG A 78 5.34 20.22 12.82
N LYS A 79 4.56 21.20 13.31
CA LYS A 79 3.26 20.92 13.93
C LYS A 79 2.27 20.28 12.95
N ARG A 80 2.27 20.70 11.68
CA ARG A 80 1.44 20.12 10.63
C ARG A 80 1.84 18.67 10.33
N LEU A 81 3.14 18.41 10.17
CA LEU A 81 3.66 17.06 9.94
C LEU A 81 3.39 16.12 11.12
N ILE A 82 3.53 16.58 12.36
CA ILE A 82 3.16 15.78 13.54
C ILE A 82 1.66 15.43 13.52
N LYS A 83 0.79 16.41 13.19
CA LYS A 83 -0.64 16.16 13.07
C LYS A 83 -0.95 15.14 11.96
N LEU A 84 -0.27 15.26 10.82
CA LEU A 84 -0.40 14.33 9.70
C LEU A 84 0.08 12.93 10.09
N ALA A 85 1.23 12.80 10.77
CA ALA A 85 1.75 11.53 11.27
C ALA A 85 0.79 10.85 12.24
N ASN A 86 0.21 11.57 13.19
CA ASN A 86 -0.79 11.00 14.10
C ASN A 86 -2.02 10.47 13.36
N HIS A 87 -2.47 11.20 12.32
CA HIS A 87 -3.57 10.75 11.47
C HIS A 87 -3.18 9.50 10.66
N THR A 88 -2.02 9.49 10.02
CA THR A 88 -1.51 8.35 9.23
C THR A 88 -1.32 7.10 10.08
N ILE A 89 -0.85 7.24 11.34
CA ILE A 89 -0.75 6.12 12.29
C ILE A 89 -2.13 5.54 12.56
N GLN A 90 -3.10 6.39 12.90
CA GLN A 90 -4.47 5.94 13.19
C GLN A 90 -5.09 5.19 12.01
N THR A 91 -5.01 5.75 10.81
CA THR A 91 -5.57 5.11 9.60
C THR A 91 -4.87 3.79 9.26
N SER A 92 -3.55 3.71 9.48
CA SER A 92 -2.78 2.49 9.28
C SER A 92 -3.14 1.40 10.29
N SER A 93 -3.34 1.77 11.56
CA SER A 93 -3.79 0.84 12.60
C SER A 93 -5.18 0.28 12.28
N ASP A 94 -6.12 1.13 11.88
CA ASP A 94 -7.47 0.70 11.47
C ASP A 94 -7.42 -0.25 10.27
N TRP A 95 -6.52 0.01 9.31
CA TRP A 95 -6.29 -0.88 8.18
C TRP A 95 -5.72 -2.23 8.62
N MET A 96 -4.70 -2.23 9.50
CA MET A 96 -4.12 -3.47 10.05
C MET A 96 -5.14 -4.32 10.81
N VAL A 97 -6.03 -3.71 11.60
CA VAL A 97 -7.12 -4.44 12.28
C VAL A 97 -8.03 -5.13 11.27
N LYS A 98 -8.47 -4.42 10.23
CA LYS A 98 -9.30 -4.99 9.15
C LYS A 98 -8.62 -6.13 8.39
N ILE A 99 -7.29 -6.19 8.40
CA ILE A 99 -6.53 -7.31 7.82
C ILE A 99 -6.62 -8.54 8.69
N PHE A 100 -6.32 -8.38 9.99
CA PHE A 100 -6.34 -9.50 10.93
C PHE A 100 -7.75 -10.08 11.10
N GLU A 101 -8.78 -9.25 10.92
CA GLU A 101 -10.18 -9.69 10.96
C GLU A 101 -10.66 -10.39 9.67
N ARG A 102 -9.90 -10.33 8.57
CA ARG A 102 -10.20 -11.14 7.38
C ARG A 102 -9.89 -12.60 7.71
N LYS A 103 -10.95 -13.40 7.89
CA LYS A 103 -10.85 -14.86 7.80
C LYS A 103 -10.33 -15.20 6.40
N LEU A 104 -9.06 -15.60 6.31
CA LEU A 104 -8.48 -16.21 5.11
C LEU A 104 -9.18 -17.54 4.82
#